data_AF-A0A9E2XZF3-F1
#
_entry.id   AF-A0A9E2XZF3-F1
#
_cell.length_a   1.000
_cell.length_b   1.000
_cell.length_c   1.000
_cell.angle_alpha   90.00
_cell.angle_beta   90.00
_cell.angle_gamma   90.00
#
_symmetry.space_group_name_H-M   'P 1'
#
loop_
_entity.id
_entity.type
_entity.pdbx_description
1 polymer ?
#
loop_
_entity_poly.entity_id
_entity_poly.type
_entity_poly.pdbx_seq_one_letter_code
_entity_poly.pdbx_strand_id
1 'polypeptide(L)' 'MNGPFTVSCIQFTSARDYEPNIRVVSDFVRQARDGGADFVMTPENTGLTEP' A
#
# COMPACT_ATOMS: atom_id res chain seq x y z
N MET A 1 -9.33 -21.12 -3.16
CA MET A 1 -10.12 -19.90 -2.88
C MET A 1 -11.46 -20.06 -3.57
N ASN A 2 -12.55 -20.21 -2.82
CA ASN A 2 -13.92 -20.28 -3.36
C ASN A 2 -14.66 -19.02 -2.91
N GLY A 3 -14.55 -17.95 -3.71
CA GLY A 3 -15.08 -16.61 -3.46
C GLY A 3 -14.43 -15.59 -4.41
N PRO A 4 -14.99 -14.37 -4.55
CA PRO A 4 -14.32 -13.30 -5.29
C PRO A 4 -12.94 -13.03 -4.68
N PHE A 5 -11.92 -12.89 -5.54
CA PHE A 5 -10.61 -12.45 -5.11
C PHE A 5 -10.54 -10.93 -5.17
N THR A 6 -10.32 -10.30 -4.03
CA THR A 6 -10.38 -8.84 -3.89
C THR A 6 -8.97 -8.27 -3.81
N VAL A 7 -8.66 -7.35 -4.72
CA VAL A 7 -7.36 -6.66 -4.76
C VAL A 7 -7.55 -5.19 -4.41
N SER A 8 -6.70 -4.68 -3.52
CA SER A 8 -6.59 -3.25 -3.26
C SER A 8 -5.33 -2.68 -3.92
N CYS A 9 -5.51 -1.61 -4.69
CA CYS A 9 -4.41 -0.85 -5.28
C CYS A 9 -4.24 0.44 -4.48
N ILE A 10 -3.11 0.57 -3.77
CA ILE A 10 -2.77 1.78 -3.03
C ILE A 10 -2.31 2.84 -4.01
N GLN A 11 -2.82 4.06 -3.87
CA GLN A 11 -2.35 5.24 -4.59
C GLN A 11 -1.87 6.27 -3.58
N PHE A 12 -0.61 6.67 -3.69
CA PHE A 12 -0.01 7.73 -2.87
C PHE A 12 1.18 8.35 -3.61
N THR A 13 1.69 9.47 -3.09
CA THR A 13 2.93 10.10 -3.58
C THR A 13 4.06 9.80 -2.61
N SER A 14 5.12 9.15 -3.10
CA SER A 14 6.31 8.88 -2.28
C SER A 14 6.98 10.18 -1.84
N ALA A 15 7.28 10.26 -0.54
CA ALA A 15 8.17 11.23 0.05
C ALA A 15 9.64 10.85 -0.20
N ARG A 16 10.52 11.80 0.10
CA ARG A 16 11.97 11.67 -0.05
C ARG A 16 12.61 10.60 0.85
N ASP A 17 12.09 10.45 2.07
CA ASP A 17 12.59 9.50 3.07
C ASP A 17 11.63 8.30 3.21
N TYR A 18 12.15 7.16 3.70
CA TYR A 18 11.35 5.95 3.89
C TYR A 18 10.23 6.11 4.92
N GLU A 19 10.50 6.75 6.05
CA GLU A 19 9.61 6.74 7.22
C GLU A 19 8.21 7.32 6.93
N PRO A 20 8.08 8.47 6.23
CA PRO A 20 6.76 8.95 5.82
C PRO A 20 6.01 7.96 4.92
N ASN A 21 6.70 7.31 3.99
CA ASN A 21 6.10 6.33 3.07
C ASN A 21 5.63 5.09 3.83
N ILE A 22 6.44 4.59 4.75
CA ILE A 22 6.11 3.44 5.60
C ILE A 22 4.84 3.74 6.40
N ARG A 23 4.72 4.92 7.01
CA ARG A 23 3.53 5.30 7.78
C ARG A 23 2.28 5.30 6.91
N VAL A 24 2.29 6.07 5.82
CA VAL A 24 1.14 6.23 4.93
C VAL A 24 0.71 4.90 4.31
N VAL A 25 1.67 4.11 3.80
CA VAL A 25 1.35 2.83 3.15
C VAL A 25 0.89 1.80 4.18
N SER A 26 1.45 1.80 5.39
CA SER A 26 0.98 0.89 6.45
C SER A 26 -0.49 1.15 6.81
N ASP A 27 -0.91 2.42 6.87
CA ASP A 27 -2.29 2.77 7.16
C ASP A 27 -3.23 2.33 6.04
N PHE A 28 -2.84 2.53 4.77
CA PHE A 28 -3.61 2.02 3.64
C PHE A 28 -3.66 0.49 3.56
N VAL A 29 -2.57 -0.21 3.90
CA VAL A 29 -2.57 -1.68 3.97
C VAL A 29 -3.56 -2.18 5.03
N ARG A 30 -3.61 -1.53 6.20
CA ARG A 30 -4.58 -1.89 7.25
C ARG A 30 -6.01 -1.61 6.79
N GLN A 31 -6.25 -0.45 6.18
CA GLN A 31 -7.57 -0.12 5.62
C GLN A 31 -8.00 -1.12 4.53
N ALA A 32 -7.07 -1.54 3.66
CA ALA A 32 -7.34 -2.53 2.63
C ALA A 32 -7.72 -3.89 3.25
N ARG A 33 -7.03 -4.31 4.31
CA ARG A 33 -7.37 -5.52 5.06
C ARG A 33 -8.75 -5.41 5.70
N ASP A 34 -9.06 -4.29 6.34
CA ASP A 34 -10.37 -4.04 6.96
C ASP A 34 -11.50 -4.02 5.92
N GLY A 35 -11.18 -3.64 4.68
CA GLY A 35 -12.06 -3.72 3.51
C GLY A 35 -12.16 -5.10 2.85
N GLY A 36 -11.46 -6.12 3.37
CA GLY A 36 -11.52 -7.49 2.86
C GLY A 36 -10.61 -7.79 1.67
N ALA A 37 -9.55 -7.00 1.45
CA ALA A 37 -8.58 -7.30 0.38
C ALA A 37 -7.78 -8.58 0.68
N ASP A 38 -7.70 -9.47 -0.30
CA ASP A 38 -6.87 -10.67 -0.29
C ASP A 38 -5.43 -10.35 -0.71
N PHE A 39 -5.25 -9.29 -1.49
CA PHE A 39 -3.96 -8.81 -1.97
C PHE A 39 -3.91 -7.28 -2.02
N VAL A 40 -2.76 -6.72 -1.63
CA VAL A 40 -2.52 -5.29 -1.63
C VAL A 40 -1.31 -5.00 -2.52
N MET A 41 -1.50 -4.11 -3.48
CA MET A 41 -0.46 -3.66 -4.39
C MET A 41 -0.11 -2.20 -4.11
N THR A 42 1.18 -1.92 -4.06
CA THR A 42 1.70 -0.55 -3.91
C THR A 42 2.22 -0.04 -5.26
N PRO A 43 2.29 1.28 -5.49
CA PRO A 43 2.90 1.85 -6.68
C PRO A 43 4.38 1.48 -6.83
N GLU A 44 4.87 1.55 -8.06
CA GLU A 44 6.31 1.59 -8.32
C GLU A 44 6.94 2.73 -7.52
N ASN A 45 8.11 2.46 -6.92
CA ASN A 45 8.86 3.42 -6.10
C ASN A 45 8.22 3.80 -4.75
N THR A 46 7.44 2.88 -4.16
CA THR A 46 6.92 3.03 -2.78
C THR A 46 8.03 3.20 -1.74
N GLY A 47 9.17 2.54 -1.96
CA GLY A 47 10.39 2.70 -1.15
C GLY A 47 11.37 3.70 -1.76
N LEU A 48 10.91 4.82 -2.32
CA LEU A 48 11.81 5.85 -2.83
C LEU A 48 12.75 6.35 -1.73
N THR A 49 14.00 6.56 -2.08
CA THR A 49 14.96 7.35 -1.30
C THR A 49 15.80 8.16 -2.26
N GLU A 50 15.80 9.48 -2.07
CA GLU A 50 16.61 10.40 -2.87
C GLU A 50 17.86 10.83 -2.07
N PRO A 51 19.01 11.06 -2.74
CA PRO A 51 20.21 11.63 -2.13
C PRO A 51 20.01 13.01 -1.49
#